data_AF-X1H978-F1
#
_entry.id   AF-X1H978-F1
#
_cell.length_a   1.000
_cell.length_b   1.000
_cell.length_c   1.000
_cell.angle_alpha   90.00
_cell.angle_beta   90.00
_cell.angle_gamma   90.00
#
_symmetry.space_group_name_H-M   'P 1'
#
loop_
_entity.id
_entity.type
_entity.pdbx_description
1 polymer ?
#
loop_
_entity_poly.entity_id
_entity_poly.type
_entity_poly.pdbx_seq_one_letter_code
_entity_poly.pdbx_strand_id
1 'polypeptide(L)' 'MARKLRTKRGRETYSKRKSIVEPVFGQIKRTRGFVQFSLRGLEKMRGEWAIVCLTHNLLKLFRAQYAIAA' A
#
# COMPACT_ATOMS: atom_id res chain seq x y z
N MET A 1 -7.45 -15.45 10.59
CA MET A 1 -8.20 -15.06 9.37
C MET A 1 -9.06 -16.18 8.77
N ALA A 2 -8.70 -17.46 8.95
CA ALA A 2 -9.41 -18.60 8.35
C ALA A 2 -10.93 -18.57 8.49
N ARG A 3 -11.48 -18.29 9.68
CA ARG A 3 -12.93 -18.22 9.91
C ARG A 3 -13.64 -17.15 9.05
N LYS A 4 -13.04 -15.96 8.88
CA LYS A 4 -13.64 -14.86 8.10
C LYS A 4 -13.68 -15.20 6.60
N LEU A 5 -12.63 -15.86 6.10
CA LEU A 5 -12.50 -16.26 4.69
C LEU A 5 -13.37 -17.44 4.28
N ARG A 6 -14.00 -18.16 5.21
CA ARG A 6 -14.93 -19.26 4.89
C ARG A 6 -16.30 -18.78 4.42
N THR A 7 -16.70 -17.57 4.83
CA THR A 7 -17.99 -16.98 4.44
C THR A 7 -17.95 -16.42 3.02
N LYS A 8 -19.07 -16.47 2.26
CA LYS A 8 -19.16 -15.85 0.92
C LYS A 8 -18.81 -14.36 0.98
N ARG A 9 -19.44 -13.62 1.90
CA ARG A 9 -19.17 -12.20 2.17
C ARG A 9 -17.70 -11.92 2.49
N GLY A 10 -17.07 -12.76 3.31
CA GLY A 10 -15.65 -12.61 3.64
C GLY A 10 -14.71 -12.86 2.46
N ARG A 11 -15.05 -13.79 1.56
CA ARG A 11 -14.30 -14.02 0.31
C ARG A 11 -14.41 -12.85 -0.65
N GLU A 12 -15.62 -12.31 -0.82
CA GLU A 12 -15.84 -11.12 -1.66
C GLU A 12 -15.10 -9.89 -1.13
N THR A 13 -15.14 -9.62 0.18
CA THR A 13 -14.36 -8.52 0.75
C THR A 13 -12.86 -8.75 0.59
N TYR A 14 -12.40 -10.00 0.76
CA TYR A 14 -10.99 -10.32 0.62
C TYR A 14 -10.48 -10.24 -0.82
N SER A 15 -11.30 -10.62 -1.82
CA SER A 15 -10.90 -10.57 -3.23
C SER A 15 -10.58 -9.16 -3.70
N LYS A 16 -11.25 -8.14 -3.13
CA LYS A 16 -10.97 -6.72 -3.39
C LYS A 16 -9.51 -6.35 -3.11
N ARG A 17 -8.81 -7.01 -2.17
CA ARG A 17 -7.40 -6.73 -1.84
C ARG A 17 -6.47 -6.74 -3.05
N LYS A 18 -6.78 -7.59 -4.04
CA LYS A 18 -6.03 -7.69 -5.29
C LYS A 18 -5.98 -6.37 -6.07
N SER A 19 -7.07 -5.61 -6.08
CA SER A 19 -7.13 -4.33 -6.79
C SER A 19 -6.73 -3.15 -5.91
N ILE A 20 -6.95 -3.22 -4.60
CA ILE A 20 -6.69 -2.07 -3.71
C ILE A 20 -5.26 -2.03 -3.17
N VAL A 21 -4.74 -3.16 -2.68
CA VAL A 21 -3.58 -3.18 -1.78
C VAL A 21 -2.36 -3.80 -2.46
N GLU A 22 -2.55 -4.84 -3.29
CA GLU A 22 -1.45 -5.47 -4.02
C GLU A 22 -0.72 -4.48 -4.97
N PRO A 23 -1.40 -3.59 -5.71
CA PRO A 23 -0.72 -2.62 -6.57
C PRO A 23 0.12 -1.62 -5.78
N VAL A 24 -0.36 -1.20 -4.61
CA VAL A 24 0.38 -0.29 -3.71
C VAL A 24 1.68 -0.93 -3.25
N PHE A 25 1.62 -2.18 -2.79
CA PHE A 25 2.82 -2.91 -2.39
C PHE A 25 3.77 -3.18 -3.56
N GLY A 26 3.24 -3.51 -4.74
CA GLY A 26 4.03 -3.68 -5.96
C GLY A 26 4.79 -2.41 -6.33
N GLN A 27 4.11 -1.26 -6.31
CA GLN A 27 4.71 0.05 -6.60
C GLN A 27 5.77 0.43 -5.55
N ILE A 28 5.50 0.23 -4.27
CA ILE A 28 6.48 0.53 -3.20
C ILE A 28 7.73 -0.35 -3.34
N LYS A 29 7.56 -1.65 -3.53
CA LYS A 29 8.68 -2.61 -3.55
C LYS A 29 9.46 -2.59 -4.86
N ARG A 30 8.77 -2.70 -6.01
CA ARG A 30 9.42 -2.84 -7.32
C ARG A 30 9.74 -1.49 -7.95
N THR A 31 8.78 -0.56 -7.97
CA THR A 31 8.99 0.75 -8.61
C THR A 31 9.85 1.68 -7.77
N ARG A 32 9.71 1.65 -6.44
CA ARG A 32 10.47 2.52 -5.54
C ARG A 32 11.62 1.82 -4.82
N GLY A 33 11.86 0.53 -5.08
CA GLY A 33 12.98 -0.23 -4.52
C GLY A 33 12.93 -0.45 -3.01
N PHE A 34 11.82 -0.14 -2.33
CA PHE A 34 11.72 -0.27 -0.88
C PHE A 34 11.41 -1.73 -0.49
N VAL A 35 12.46 -2.54 -0.38
CA VAL A 35 12.38 -3.98 -0.06
C VAL A 35 12.79 -4.31 1.37
N GLN A 36 13.57 -3.45 2.01
CA GLN A 36 14.07 -3.62 3.37
C GLN A 36 13.97 -2.31 4.16
N PHE A 37 13.81 -2.43 5.47
CA PHE A 37 13.86 -1.30 6.39
C PHE A 37 15.30 -0.97 6.75
N SER A 38 15.62 0.31 6.76
CA SER A 38 16.95 0.81 7.10
C SER A 38 17.12 0.88 8.63
N LEU A 39 16.03 1.16 9.34
CA LEU A 39 16.05 1.32 10.80
C LEU A 39 15.66 0.02 11.51
N ARG A 40 16.36 -0.28 12.60
CA ARG A 40 16.04 -1.40 13.51
C ARG A 40 15.20 -0.91 14.69
N GLY A 41 14.28 -1.76 15.14
CA GLY A 41 13.32 -1.46 16.21
C GLY A 41 11.95 -1.06 15.66
N LEU A 42 10.89 -1.59 16.26
CA LEU A 42 9.52 -1.50 15.74
C LEU A 42 9.04 -0.05 15.60
N GLU A 43 9.41 0.81 16.55
CA GLU A 43 9.04 2.23 16.54
C GLU A 43 9.66 2.96 15.34
N LYS A 44 10.98 2.83 15.15
CA LYS A 44 11.69 3.47 14.05
C LYS A 44 11.24 2.93 12.68
N MET A 45 11.01 1.62 12.58
CA MET A 45 10.46 0.97 11.39
C MET A 45 9.07 1.53 11.02
N ARG A 46 8.21 1.80 12.02
CA ARG A 46 6.90 2.43 11.79
C ARG A 46 7.03 3.84 11.23
N GLY A 47 7.99 4.63 11.72
CA GLY A 47 8.30 5.95 11.18
C GLY A 47 8.74 5.90 9.72
N GLU A 48 9.69 5.01 9.41
CA GLU A 48 10.16 4.80 8.02
C GLU A 48 8.99 4.38 7.11
N TRP A 49 8.15 3.44 7.56
CA TRP A 49 6.98 3.02 6.81
C TRP A 49 5.97 4.16 6.57
N ALA A 50 5.75 5.02 7.57
CA ALA A 50 4.86 6.17 7.45
C ALA A 50 5.34 7.15 6.37
N ILE A 51 6.64 7.43 6.31
CA ILE A 51 7.24 8.29 5.27
C ILE A 51 7.08 7.68 3.88
N VAL A 52 7.32 6.37 3.73
CA VAL A 52 7.11 5.67 2.45
C VAL A 52 5.65 5.76 2.00
N CYS A 53 4.70 5.57 2.93
CA CYS A 53 3.28 5.70 2.63
C CYS A 53 2.87 7.13 2.27
N LEU A 54 3.36 8.13 3.01
CA LEU A 54 3.10 9.54 2.76
C LEU A 54 3.54 9.94 1.35
N THR A 55 4.79 9.67 1.02
CA THR A 55 5.36 10.01 -0.29
C THR A 55 4.70 9.22 -1.44
N HIS A 56 4.15 8.03 -1.17
CA HIS A 56 3.35 7.29 -2.14
C HIS A 56 2.00 7.98 -2.40
N ASN A 57 1.32 8.42 -1.34
CA ASN A 57 0.05 9.13 -1.44
C ASN A 57 0.20 10.50 -2.10
N LEU A 58 1.26 11.25 -1.78
CA LEU A 58 1.56 12.53 -2.43
C LEU A 58 1.76 12.38 -3.94
N LEU A 59 2.48 11.34 -4.38
CA LEU A 59 2.65 11.07 -5.81
C LEU A 59 1.32 10.75 -6.50
N LYS A 60 0.40 10.07 -5.82
CA LYS A 60 -0.95 9.81 -6.35
C LYS A 60 -1.76 11.09 -6.50
N LEU A 61 -1.75 11.96 -5.49
CA LEU A 61 -2.43 13.25 -5.54
C LEU A 61 -1.90 14.12 -6.68
N PHE A 62 -0.57 14.24 -6.77
CA PHE A 62 0.09 14.99 -7.83
C PHE A 62 -0.32 14.50 -9.22
N ARG A 63 -0.28 13.19 -9.47
CA ARG A 63 -0.73 12.60 -10.74
C ARG A 63 -2.21 12.79 -11.03
N ALA A 64 -3.06 12.69 -10.01
CA ALA A 64 -4.49 12.95 -10.15
C ALA A 64 -4.77 14.39 -10.56
N GLN A 65 -3.95 15.35 -10.09
CA GLN A 65 -4.08 16.76 -10.44
C GLN A 65 -3.85 17.01 -11.95
N TYR A 66 -2.86 16.35 -12.57
CA TYR A 66 -2.67 16.42 -14.02
C TYR A 66 -3.81 15.79 -14.83
N ALA A 67 -4.46 14.76 -14.28
CA ALA A 67 -5.59 14.11 -14.94
C ALA A 67 -6.88 14.96 -14.93
N ILE A 68 -6.98 15.95 -14.04
CA ILE A 68 -8.10 16.90 -13.97
C ILE A 68 -7.82 18.14 -14.84
N ALA A 69 -6.55 18.50 -15.00
CA ALA A 69 -6.12 19.65 -15.79
C ALA A 69 -5.94 19.37 -17.30
N ALA A 70 -6.02 18.10 -17.72
CA ALA A 70 -5.97 17.64 -19.11
C ALA A 70 -7.36 17.27 -19.61
#